data_AF-A0A2R6BX17-F1
#
_entry.id   AF-A0A2R6BX17-F1
#
_cell.length_a   1.000
_cell.length_b   1.000
_cell.length_c   1.000
_cell.angle_alpha   90.00
_cell.angle_beta   90.00
_cell.angle_gamma   90.00
#
_symmetry.space_group_name_H-M   'P 1'
#
loop_
_entity.id
_entity.type
_entity.pdbx_description
1 polymer ?
#
loop_
_entity_poly.entity_id
_entity_poly.type
_entity_poly.pdbx_seq_one_letter_code
_entity_poly.pdbx_strand_id
1 'polypeptide(L)'
;MILRNLNISYGALQEGCALCLIGRKMTLFITGLCPNKCYYCPVSSDKMWKDKVYANERLVNSVEDAIEEVRNSGALGTAITGGEPLVVINRVIEYITALKKEFGKKHHIHLYSGFPNLKLENAERLFISGLDEIRFHIIAAKGVEDSIQVASRFPWRVGVEIPALPELDYIEIAKRAKECGAQFMILDEYEINEENYFAAKIKHDQCQNALLAASENKITSILKELQKILPVHYCTVLSKYQIQYRNRLVASFYAKQYKKAELLDDGTAIRRSGNKTIRFLPVFNEPIYEVL
;
A
#
# COMPACT_ATOMS: atom_id res chain seq x y z
N MET A 1 12.85 13.71 -21.19
CA MET A 1 13.09 12.27 -21.39
C MET A 1 12.14 11.52 -20.47
N ILE A 2 10.98 11.08 -20.96
CA ILE A 2 10.01 10.31 -20.16
C ILE A 2 10.71 8.99 -19.83
N LEU A 3 11.09 8.80 -18.56
CA LEU A 3 11.73 7.57 -18.08
C LEU A 3 10.86 6.38 -18.49
N ARG A 4 11.38 5.53 -19.37
CA ARG A 4 10.70 4.31 -19.79
C ARG A 4 10.58 3.39 -18.58
N ASN A 5 9.35 2.96 -18.30
CA ASN A 5 8.96 1.87 -17.39
C ASN A 5 9.54 1.95 -15.97
N LEU A 6 9.04 2.89 -15.17
CA LEU A 6 9.31 2.94 -13.73
C LEU A 6 8.91 1.65 -13.00
N ASN A 7 7.99 0.84 -13.53
CA ASN A 7 7.63 -0.45 -12.94
C ASN A 7 7.81 -1.56 -13.98
N ILE A 8 8.02 -2.78 -13.51
CA ILE A 8 8.14 -3.96 -14.37
C ILE A 8 7.04 -4.94 -13.97
N SER A 9 6.26 -5.43 -14.93
CA SER A 9 5.19 -6.40 -14.68
C SER A 9 5.29 -7.55 -15.66
N TYR A 10 5.15 -8.78 -15.15
CA TYR A 10 4.96 -9.98 -15.95
C TYR A 10 3.62 -10.61 -15.56
N GLY A 11 2.73 -10.75 -16.55
CA GLY A 11 1.33 -11.10 -16.33
C GLY A 11 0.42 -9.87 -16.16
N ALA A 12 -0.86 -10.11 -15.89
CA ALA A 12 -1.84 -9.05 -15.70
C ALA A 12 -1.57 -8.30 -14.37
N LEU A 13 -1.59 -6.97 -14.43
CA LEU A 13 -1.51 -6.12 -13.26
C LEU A 13 -2.75 -6.31 -12.38
N GLN A 14 -2.57 -6.47 -11.07
CA GLN A 14 -3.69 -6.60 -10.14
C GLN A 14 -4.47 -5.28 -10.05
N GLU A 15 -5.78 -5.36 -9.85
CA GLU A 15 -6.68 -4.20 -9.81
C GLU A 15 -6.24 -3.18 -8.75
N GLY A 16 -5.82 -3.66 -7.58
CA GLY A 16 -5.25 -2.80 -6.53
C GLY A 16 -4.05 -1.98 -7.01
N CYS A 17 -3.13 -2.60 -7.77
CA CYS A 17 -1.96 -1.90 -8.32
C CYS A 17 -2.37 -0.91 -9.43
N ALA A 18 -3.30 -1.30 -10.31
CA ALA A 18 -3.79 -0.42 -11.36
C ALA A 18 -4.42 0.86 -10.78
N LEU A 19 -5.26 0.73 -9.74
CA LEU A 19 -5.86 1.86 -9.04
C LEU A 19 -4.83 2.73 -8.32
N CYS A 20 -3.78 2.15 -7.73
CA CYS A 20 -2.68 2.91 -7.16
C CYS A 20 -1.96 3.76 -8.22
N LEU A 21 -1.65 3.18 -9.39
CA LEU A 21 -0.96 3.89 -10.48
C LEU A 21 -1.73 5.09 -11.01
N ILE A 22 -3.06 4.99 -11.10
CA ILE A 22 -3.90 6.12 -11.53
C ILE A 22 -4.29 7.06 -10.38
N GLY A 23 -3.76 6.86 -9.17
CA GLY A 23 -4.01 7.73 -8.02
C GLY A 23 -5.43 7.63 -7.45
N ARG A 24 -6.13 6.52 -7.68
CA ARG A 24 -7.53 6.30 -7.29
C ARG A 24 -7.68 5.31 -6.12
N LYS A 25 -6.63 5.12 -5.33
CA LYS A 25 -6.64 4.36 -4.08
C LYS A 25 -6.43 5.28 -2.88
N MET A 26 -7.37 5.22 -1.93
CA MET A 26 -7.18 5.74 -0.59
C MET A 26 -6.39 4.73 0.23
N THR A 27 -5.37 5.18 0.96
CA THR A 27 -4.67 4.34 1.95
C THR A 27 -5.42 4.45 3.27
N LEU A 28 -5.90 3.35 3.84
CA LEU A 28 -6.53 3.33 5.16
C LEU A 28 -5.58 2.64 6.14
N PHE A 29 -4.84 3.42 6.92
CA PHE A 29 -4.04 2.93 8.03
C PHE A 29 -4.97 2.65 9.22
N ILE A 30 -5.31 1.39 9.48
CA ILE A 30 -6.41 1.02 10.39
C ILE A 30 -6.02 0.92 11.87
N THR A 31 -4.71 0.74 12.13
CA THR A 31 -4.10 0.73 13.46
C THR A 31 -2.58 0.74 13.30
N GLY A 32 -1.85 1.25 14.30
CA GLY A 32 -0.40 1.10 14.41
C GLY A 32 0.06 -0.07 15.26
N LEU A 33 -0.87 -0.82 15.86
CA LEU A 33 -0.55 -2.03 16.63
C LEU A 33 -0.04 -3.13 15.69
N CYS A 34 1.09 -3.76 16.04
CA CYS A 34 1.68 -4.84 15.25
C CYS A 34 2.40 -5.83 16.18
N PRO A 35 2.21 -7.14 16.11
CA PRO A 35 3.02 -8.06 16.90
C PRO A 35 4.45 -8.22 16.34
N ASN A 36 4.69 -7.81 15.10
CA ASN A 36 5.95 -8.02 14.38
C ASN A 36 6.92 -6.84 14.58
N LYS A 37 8.23 -7.12 14.49
CA LYS A 37 9.31 -6.13 14.59
C LYS A 37 10.26 -6.26 13.40
N CYS A 38 9.74 -6.01 12.21
CA CYS A 38 10.49 -6.10 10.96
C CYS A 38 11.55 -5.00 10.89
N TYR A 39 12.80 -5.36 10.58
CA TYR A 39 13.89 -4.38 10.48
C TYR A 39 13.70 -3.40 9.30
N TYR A 40 12.91 -3.80 8.31
CA TYR A 40 12.59 -3.04 7.09
C TYR A 40 11.27 -2.26 7.18
N CYS A 41 10.64 -2.21 8.37
CA CYS A 41 9.30 -1.63 8.54
C CYS A 41 9.28 -0.14 8.15
N PRO A 42 8.42 0.29 7.19
CA PRO A 42 8.38 1.68 6.75
C PRO A 42 7.44 2.55 7.61
N VAL A 43 6.74 1.98 8.59
CA VAL A 43 5.77 2.71 9.42
C VAL A 43 6.50 3.75 10.26
N SER A 44 6.06 5.00 10.18
CA SER A 44 6.69 6.10 10.93
C SER A 44 6.52 5.94 12.44
N SER A 45 7.48 6.49 13.19
CA SER A 45 7.46 6.48 14.66
C SER A 45 6.18 7.13 15.24
N ASP A 46 5.59 8.07 14.51
CA ASP A 46 4.35 8.72 14.88
C ASP A 46 3.12 7.83 14.79
N LYS A 47 3.15 6.80 13.95
CA LYS A 47 2.05 5.85 13.76
C LYS A 47 2.31 4.52 14.46
N MET A 48 3.58 4.09 14.53
CA MET A 48 3.97 2.80 15.08
C MET A 48 3.52 2.66 16.55
N TRP A 49 2.94 1.51 16.90
CA TRP A 49 2.47 1.18 18.25
C TRP A 49 1.32 2.05 18.78
N LYS A 50 0.72 2.90 17.96
CA LYS A 50 -0.41 3.75 18.35
C LYS A 50 -1.69 3.25 17.68
N ASP A 51 -2.73 3.00 18.48
CA ASP A 51 -4.03 2.61 17.95
C ASP A 51 -4.80 3.83 17.41
N LYS A 52 -4.36 4.32 16.25
CA LYS A 52 -4.96 5.45 15.53
C LYS A 52 -5.28 5.04 14.10
N VAL A 53 -6.34 5.62 13.56
CA VAL A 53 -6.79 5.39 12.19
C VAL A 53 -6.45 6.61 11.34
N TYR A 54 -5.87 6.40 10.16
CA TYR A 54 -5.65 7.46 9.18
C TYR A 54 -6.24 7.06 7.82
N ALA A 55 -6.97 7.97 7.20
CA ALA A 55 -7.38 7.88 5.81
C ALA A 55 -6.49 8.82 4.99
N ASN A 56 -5.69 8.25 4.10
CA ASN A 56 -4.47 8.87 3.57
C ASN A 56 -3.61 9.36 4.75
N GLU A 57 -3.42 10.67 4.91
CA GLU A 57 -2.70 11.27 6.03
C GLU A 57 -3.61 12.01 7.02
N ARG A 58 -4.93 12.07 6.76
CA ARG A 58 -5.92 12.62 7.70
C ARG A 58 -6.16 11.63 8.84
N LEU A 59 -6.02 12.09 10.07
CA LEU A 59 -6.48 11.34 11.26
C LEU A 59 -8.01 11.24 11.21
N VAL A 60 -8.54 10.03 11.30
CA VAL A 60 -9.98 9.77 11.28
C VAL A 60 -10.41 9.08 12.57
N ASN A 61 -11.59 9.45 13.08
CA ASN A 61 -12.12 8.92 14.34
C ASN A 61 -13.38 8.06 14.11
N SER A 62 -13.86 8.00 12.87
CA SER A 62 -15.09 7.33 12.50
C SER A 62 -15.01 6.76 11.07
N VAL A 63 -15.94 5.87 10.75
CA VAL A 63 -16.13 5.36 9.40
C VAL A 63 -16.59 6.48 8.46
N GLU A 64 -17.41 7.41 8.95
CA GLU A 64 -17.94 8.56 8.22
C GLU A 64 -16.80 9.48 7.75
N ASP A 65 -15.80 9.72 8.60
CA ASP A 65 -14.59 10.47 8.23
C ASP A 65 -13.84 9.79 7.07
N ALA A 66 -13.71 8.45 7.10
CA ALA A 66 -13.04 7.71 6.03
C ALA A 66 -13.85 7.72 4.72
N ILE A 67 -15.18 7.66 4.81
CA ILE A 67 -16.08 7.84 3.66
C ILE A 67 -15.92 9.24 3.06
N GLU A 68 -15.86 10.27 3.90
CA GLU A 68 -15.62 11.64 3.47
C GLU A 68 -14.26 11.74 2.74
N GLU A 69 -13.22 11.10 3.26
CA GLU A 69 -11.89 11.08 2.64
C GLU A 69 -11.89 10.35 1.29
N VAL A 70 -12.64 9.25 1.13
CA VAL A 70 -12.82 8.61 -0.18
C VAL A 70 -13.41 9.59 -1.19
N ARG A 71 -14.44 10.36 -0.81
CA ARG A 71 -15.04 11.37 -1.70
C ARG A 71 -14.05 12.49 -2.01
N ASN A 72 -13.37 13.01 -1.00
CA ASN A 72 -12.42 14.12 -1.09
C ASN A 72 -11.16 13.78 -1.91
N SER A 73 -10.71 12.53 -1.88
CA SER A 73 -9.58 12.04 -2.67
C SER A 73 -10.00 11.56 -4.06
N GLY A 74 -11.30 11.41 -4.31
CA GLY A 74 -11.83 10.78 -5.52
C GLY A 74 -11.39 9.32 -5.63
N ALA A 75 -11.19 8.62 -4.53
CA ALA A 75 -10.77 7.23 -4.56
C ALA A 75 -11.88 6.32 -5.12
N LEU A 76 -11.48 5.31 -5.90
CA LEU A 76 -12.32 4.22 -6.42
C LEU A 76 -12.03 2.89 -5.72
N GLY A 77 -11.14 2.91 -4.72
CA GLY A 77 -10.82 1.75 -3.90
C GLY A 77 -10.01 2.13 -2.67
N THR A 78 -9.89 1.20 -1.73
CA THR A 78 -9.22 1.43 -0.43
C THR A 78 -8.17 0.36 -0.11
N ALA A 79 -6.92 0.75 0.11
CA ALA A 79 -5.84 -0.11 0.55
C ALA A 79 -5.79 -0.10 2.08
N ILE A 80 -6.22 -1.17 2.74
CA ILE A 80 -6.21 -1.28 4.20
C ILE A 80 -4.84 -1.79 4.63
N THR A 81 -4.14 -0.96 5.39
CA THR A 81 -2.79 -1.19 5.92
C THR A 81 -2.74 -0.80 7.40
N GLY A 82 -1.57 -0.84 8.02
CA GLY A 82 -1.40 -0.49 9.43
C GLY A 82 -0.02 -0.91 9.93
N GLY A 83 0.06 -1.16 11.23
CA GLY A 83 1.02 -2.09 11.79
C GLY A 83 0.64 -3.52 11.41
N GLU A 84 -0.46 -4.03 11.96
CA GLU A 84 -1.05 -5.31 11.58
C GLU A 84 -2.59 -5.22 11.64
N PRO A 85 -3.26 -5.07 10.49
CA PRO A 85 -4.71 -4.94 10.42
C PRO A 85 -5.50 -6.07 11.11
N LEU A 86 -5.02 -7.32 11.04
CA LEU A 86 -5.76 -8.45 11.61
C LEU A 86 -5.80 -8.48 13.14
N VAL A 87 -4.97 -7.69 13.83
CA VAL A 87 -5.09 -7.47 15.29
C VAL A 87 -6.39 -6.74 15.65
N VAL A 88 -6.91 -5.91 14.75
CA VAL A 88 -8.16 -5.14 14.95
C VAL A 88 -9.24 -5.57 13.96
N ILE A 89 -9.35 -6.88 13.72
CA ILE A 89 -10.19 -7.43 12.63
C ILE A 89 -11.65 -6.96 12.65
N ASN A 90 -12.25 -6.75 13.83
CA ASN A 90 -13.63 -6.26 13.93
C ASN A 90 -13.76 -4.86 13.32
N ARG A 91 -12.78 -3.98 13.56
CA ARG A 91 -12.70 -2.65 12.96
C ARG A 91 -12.45 -2.73 11.46
N VAL A 92 -11.59 -3.65 11.00
CA VAL A 92 -11.38 -3.89 9.57
C VAL A 92 -12.70 -4.24 8.88
N ILE A 93 -13.45 -5.20 9.43
CA ILE A 93 -14.75 -5.64 8.90
C ILE A 93 -15.76 -4.48 8.88
N GLU A 94 -15.82 -3.68 9.94
CA GLU A 94 -16.69 -2.50 10.05
C GLU A 94 -16.43 -1.52 8.90
N TYR A 95 -15.17 -1.14 8.69
CA TYR A 95 -14.79 -0.20 7.64
C TYR A 95 -15.02 -0.77 6.24
N ILE A 96 -14.68 -2.05 5.99
CA ILE A 96 -14.95 -2.69 4.69
C ILE A 96 -16.45 -2.66 4.39
N THR A 97 -17.28 -3.09 5.35
CA THR A 97 -18.73 -3.18 5.20
C THR A 97 -19.33 -1.81 4.87
N ALA A 98 -18.92 -0.77 5.59
CA ALA A 98 -19.44 0.57 5.36
C ALA A 98 -18.98 1.18 4.04
N LEU A 99 -17.71 0.99 3.66
CA LEU A 99 -17.19 1.45 2.37
C LEU A 99 -17.90 0.75 1.21
N LYS A 100 -18.14 -0.57 1.30
CA LYS A 100 -18.90 -1.31 0.29
C LYS A 100 -20.38 -0.91 0.25
N LYS A 101 -20.98 -0.59 1.40
CA LYS A 101 -22.35 -0.07 1.46
C LYS A 101 -22.48 1.28 0.76
N GLU A 102 -21.52 2.18 0.97
CA GLU A 102 -21.55 3.53 0.43
C GLU A 102 -21.17 3.59 -1.06
N PHE A 103 -20.07 2.93 -1.45
CA PHE A 103 -19.50 3.06 -2.80
C PHE A 103 -19.81 1.86 -3.71
N GLY A 104 -20.45 0.83 -3.17
CA GLY A 104 -20.87 -0.35 -3.90
C GLY A 104 -19.76 -1.37 -4.15
N LYS A 105 -20.14 -2.48 -4.80
CA LYS A 105 -19.25 -3.63 -5.02
C LYS A 105 -18.00 -3.30 -5.85
N LYS A 106 -18.07 -2.31 -6.74
CA LYS A 106 -16.96 -1.89 -7.60
C LYS A 106 -15.85 -1.12 -6.87
N HIS A 107 -16.10 -0.68 -5.64
CA HIS A 107 -15.06 -0.03 -4.84
C HIS A 107 -14.07 -1.07 -4.35
N HIS A 108 -12.94 -1.23 -5.06
CA HIS A 108 -11.99 -2.32 -4.80
C HIS A 108 -11.26 -2.11 -3.47
N ILE A 109 -11.33 -3.09 -2.57
CA ILE A 109 -10.69 -3.07 -1.25
C ILE A 109 -9.68 -4.20 -1.18
N HIS A 110 -8.44 -3.84 -0.85
CA HIS A 110 -7.39 -4.82 -0.60
C HIS A 110 -6.77 -4.61 0.78
N LEU A 111 -6.41 -5.72 1.43
CA LEU A 111 -5.88 -5.75 2.80
C LEU A 111 -4.44 -6.25 2.81
N TYR A 112 -3.57 -5.55 3.53
CA TYR A 112 -2.22 -6.01 3.85
C TYR A 112 -2.22 -6.76 5.18
N SER A 113 -1.48 -7.87 5.27
CA SER A 113 -1.26 -8.54 6.55
C SER A 113 0.03 -9.36 6.56
N GLY A 114 0.74 -9.33 7.68
CA GLY A 114 1.83 -10.24 8.02
C GLY A 114 1.46 -11.15 9.21
N PHE A 115 0.16 -11.33 9.48
CA PHE A 115 -0.33 -12.07 10.64
C PHE A 115 -0.24 -13.58 10.38
N PRO A 116 0.41 -14.35 11.26
CA PRO A 116 0.35 -15.80 11.20
C PRO A 116 -0.98 -16.31 11.75
N ASN A 117 -1.44 -17.49 11.30
CA ASN A 117 -2.63 -18.17 11.82
C ASN A 117 -3.98 -17.42 11.66
N LEU A 118 -4.26 -16.86 10.48
CA LEU A 118 -5.61 -16.39 10.15
C LEU A 118 -6.61 -17.55 10.31
N LYS A 119 -7.58 -17.38 11.21
CA LYS A 119 -8.64 -18.37 11.43
C LYS A 119 -9.65 -18.37 10.29
N LEU A 120 -10.20 -19.54 9.96
CA LEU A 120 -11.19 -19.71 8.90
C LEU A 120 -12.43 -18.82 9.09
N GLU A 121 -12.98 -18.76 10.31
CA GLU A 121 -14.11 -17.90 10.66
C GLU A 121 -13.81 -16.41 10.38
N ASN A 122 -12.60 -15.97 10.71
CA ASN A 122 -12.17 -14.60 10.47
C ASN A 122 -12.01 -14.30 8.97
N ALA A 123 -11.49 -15.26 8.20
CA ALA A 123 -11.43 -15.15 6.75
C ALA A 123 -12.83 -15.08 6.14
N GLU A 124 -13.77 -15.92 6.59
CA GLU A 124 -15.16 -15.89 6.13
C GLU A 124 -15.82 -14.53 6.42
N ARG A 125 -15.63 -13.97 7.61
CA ARG A 125 -16.15 -12.65 7.97
C ARG A 125 -15.58 -11.53 7.10
N LEU A 126 -14.28 -11.56 6.80
CA LEU A 126 -13.66 -10.63 5.86
C LEU A 126 -14.27 -10.77 4.46
N PHE A 127 -14.50 -12.00 4.00
CA PHE A 127 -15.05 -12.27 2.66
C PHE A 127 -16.47 -11.73 2.55
N ILE A 128 -17.32 -12.04 3.54
CA ILE A 128 -18.71 -11.59 3.62
C ILE A 128 -18.80 -10.06 3.69
N SER A 129 -17.85 -9.40 4.38
CA SER A 129 -17.83 -7.93 4.45
C SER A 129 -17.58 -7.26 3.09
N GLY A 130 -17.05 -8.02 2.13
CA GLY A 130 -16.79 -7.57 0.75
C GLY A 130 -15.32 -7.29 0.47
N LEU A 131 -14.37 -7.93 1.15
CA LEU A 131 -12.96 -7.81 0.81
C LEU A 131 -12.67 -8.45 -0.56
N ASP A 132 -11.97 -7.75 -1.45
CA ASP A 132 -11.72 -8.23 -2.83
C ASP A 132 -10.34 -8.89 -2.98
N GLU A 133 -9.35 -8.46 -2.20
CA GLU A 133 -7.96 -8.91 -2.33
C GLU A 133 -7.21 -8.88 -0.99
N ILE A 134 -6.37 -9.88 -0.73
CA ILE A 134 -5.45 -9.92 0.43
C ILE A 134 -4.02 -10.09 -0.06
N ARG A 135 -3.13 -9.25 0.47
CA ARG A 135 -1.69 -9.27 0.19
C ARG A 135 -0.93 -9.61 1.46
N PHE A 136 -0.32 -10.78 1.46
CA PHE A 136 0.42 -11.26 2.61
C PHE A 136 1.89 -10.86 2.54
N HIS A 137 2.37 -10.29 3.64
CA HIS A 137 3.78 -10.06 3.87
C HIS A 137 4.41 -11.35 4.41
N ILE A 138 4.64 -12.32 3.53
CA ILE A 138 5.00 -13.71 3.90
C ILE A 138 6.28 -13.83 4.76
N ILE A 139 7.18 -12.85 4.67
CA ILE A 139 8.42 -12.81 5.47
C ILE A 139 8.29 -12.09 6.82
N ALA A 140 7.10 -11.58 7.17
CA ALA A 140 6.90 -10.79 8.38
C ALA A 140 6.99 -11.63 9.67
N ALA A 141 6.51 -12.86 9.62
CA ALA A 141 6.52 -13.80 10.72
C ALA A 141 6.52 -15.25 10.20
N LYS A 142 6.98 -16.19 11.03
CA LYS A 142 6.85 -17.62 10.73
C LYS A 142 5.37 -18.02 10.80
N GLY A 143 4.86 -18.74 9.80
CA GLY A 143 3.48 -19.25 9.77
C GLY A 143 2.48 -18.33 9.06
N VAL A 144 2.95 -17.31 8.33
CA VAL A 144 2.06 -16.54 7.43
C VAL A 144 1.55 -17.40 6.28
N GLU A 145 2.28 -18.46 5.92
CA GLU A 145 1.87 -19.48 4.97
C GLU A 145 0.51 -20.10 5.31
N ASP A 146 0.26 -20.38 6.59
CA ASP A 146 -1.01 -20.93 7.06
C ASP A 146 -2.17 -19.96 6.81
N SER A 147 -1.92 -18.65 6.98
CA SER A 147 -2.89 -17.61 6.66
C SER A 147 -3.18 -17.52 5.17
N ILE A 148 -2.16 -17.69 4.31
CA ILE A 148 -2.32 -17.73 2.85
C ILE A 148 -3.20 -18.94 2.46
N GLN A 149 -2.94 -20.11 3.04
CA GLN A 149 -3.72 -21.32 2.77
C GLN A 149 -5.19 -21.17 3.19
N VAL A 150 -5.46 -20.56 4.34
CA VAL A 150 -6.83 -20.29 4.80
C VAL A 150 -7.50 -19.28 3.87
N ALA A 151 -6.83 -18.18 3.53
CA ALA A 151 -7.39 -17.18 2.65
C ALA A 151 -7.68 -17.73 1.25
N SER A 152 -6.85 -18.63 0.73
CA SER A 152 -7.01 -19.20 -0.61
C SER A 152 -8.25 -20.09 -0.79
N ARG A 153 -9.02 -20.34 0.28
CA ARG A 153 -10.30 -21.08 0.24
C ARG A 153 -11.50 -20.23 -0.20
N PHE A 154 -11.33 -18.92 -0.32
CA PHE A 154 -12.39 -17.97 -0.65
C PHE A 154 -12.20 -17.37 -2.04
N PRO A 155 -13.27 -16.96 -2.75
CA PRO A 155 -13.20 -16.46 -4.11
C PRO A 155 -12.84 -14.96 -4.17
N TRP A 156 -11.81 -14.55 -3.45
CA TRP A 156 -11.13 -13.25 -3.60
C TRP A 156 -9.75 -13.46 -4.23
N ARG A 157 -8.98 -12.38 -4.42
CA ARG A 157 -7.59 -12.49 -4.86
C ARG A 157 -6.64 -12.63 -3.68
N VAL A 158 -5.71 -13.57 -3.76
CA VAL A 158 -4.66 -13.74 -2.74
C VAL A 158 -3.30 -13.57 -3.39
N GLY A 159 -2.46 -12.73 -2.82
CA GLY A 159 -1.09 -12.54 -3.29
C GLY A 159 -0.12 -12.35 -2.13
N VAL A 160 1.16 -12.27 -2.46
CA VAL A 160 2.21 -11.87 -1.53
C VAL A 160 2.81 -10.53 -1.96
N GLU A 161 3.09 -9.66 -1.00
CA GLU A 161 3.77 -8.38 -1.23
C GLU A 161 4.92 -8.25 -0.24
N ILE A 162 6.15 -8.10 -0.75
CA ILE A 162 7.37 -8.01 0.05
C ILE A 162 8.31 -6.94 -0.50
N PRO A 163 9.15 -6.32 0.35
CA PRO A 163 10.23 -5.46 -0.11
C PRO A 163 11.31 -6.29 -0.83
N ALA A 164 11.93 -5.68 -1.82
CA ALA A 164 13.02 -6.22 -2.61
C ALA A 164 14.35 -6.12 -1.85
N LEU A 165 14.44 -6.88 -0.75
CA LEU A 165 15.59 -6.95 0.13
C LEU A 165 16.70 -7.86 -0.45
N PRO A 166 17.97 -7.44 -0.43
CA PRO A 166 19.04 -8.07 -1.21
C PRO A 166 19.38 -9.51 -0.79
N GLU A 167 19.09 -9.89 0.45
CA GLU A 167 19.39 -11.20 1.03
C GLU A 167 18.32 -12.27 0.79
N LEU A 168 17.15 -11.90 0.26
CA LEU A 168 16.03 -12.82 0.10
C LEU A 168 16.22 -13.73 -1.12
N ASP A 169 15.86 -14.99 -0.95
CA ASP A 169 15.61 -15.90 -2.07
C ASP A 169 14.15 -15.76 -2.54
N TYR A 170 13.94 -14.84 -3.48
CA TYR A 170 12.61 -14.58 -4.03
C TYR A 170 12.00 -15.79 -4.75
N ILE A 171 12.84 -16.65 -5.35
CA ILE A 171 12.37 -17.82 -6.09
C ILE A 171 11.76 -18.82 -5.13
N GLU A 172 12.46 -19.09 -4.04
CA GLU A 172 11.96 -19.97 -2.99
C GLU A 172 10.70 -19.40 -2.31
N ILE A 173 10.69 -18.10 -2.02
CA ILE A 173 9.50 -17.43 -1.46
C ILE A 173 8.31 -17.55 -2.42
N ALA A 174 8.51 -17.32 -3.72
CA ALA A 174 7.44 -17.41 -4.71
C ALA A 174 6.91 -18.84 -4.87
N LYS A 175 7.77 -19.86 -4.84
CA LYS A 175 7.36 -21.27 -4.85
C LYS A 175 6.49 -21.59 -3.64
N ARG A 176 6.98 -21.27 -2.44
CA ARG A 176 6.25 -21.49 -1.17
C ARG A 176 4.91 -20.75 -1.15
N ALA A 177 4.89 -19.50 -1.60
CA ALA A 177 3.66 -18.72 -1.71
C ALA A 177 2.65 -19.37 -2.68
N LYS A 178 3.11 -19.82 -3.84
CA LYS A 178 2.29 -20.52 -4.84
C LYS A 178 1.72 -21.84 -4.29
N GLU A 179 2.53 -22.63 -3.60
CA GLU A 179 2.10 -23.87 -2.94
C GLU A 179 1.00 -23.62 -1.90
N CYS A 180 1.05 -22.46 -1.23
CA CYS A 180 0.03 -22.06 -0.26
C CYS A 180 -1.23 -21.47 -0.90
N GLY A 181 -1.26 -21.27 -2.22
CA GLY A 181 -2.42 -20.75 -2.96
C GLY A 181 -2.34 -19.27 -3.38
N ALA A 182 -1.21 -18.59 -3.15
CA ALA A 182 -1.03 -17.25 -3.69
C ALA A 182 -1.06 -17.24 -5.22
N GLN A 183 -1.69 -16.22 -5.79
CA GLN A 183 -1.97 -16.10 -7.23
C GLN A 183 -1.07 -15.08 -7.92
N PHE A 184 -0.37 -14.24 -7.17
CA PHE A 184 0.57 -13.25 -7.68
C PHE A 184 1.58 -12.84 -6.59
N MET A 185 2.68 -12.22 -7.02
CA MET A 185 3.69 -11.61 -6.16
C MET A 185 3.88 -10.14 -6.52
N ILE A 186 4.00 -9.30 -5.50
CA ILE A 186 4.42 -7.89 -5.64
C ILE A 186 5.77 -7.75 -4.94
N LEU A 187 6.73 -7.20 -5.66
CA LEU A 187 8.01 -6.79 -5.12
C LEU A 187 8.04 -5.27 -5.07
N ASP A 188 8.18 -4.74 -3.88
CA ASP A 188 8.34 -3.31 -3.68
C ASP A 188 9.82 -2.97 -3.62
N GLU A 189 10.28 -1.98 -4.39
CA GLU A 189 11.61 -1.44 -4.19
C GLU A 189 11.78 -1.01 -2.73
N TYR A 190 12.85 -1.50 -2.10
CA TYR A 190 13.08 -1.26 -0.68
C TYR A 190 13.42 0.21 -0.44
N GLU A 191 12.60 0.86 0.39
CA GLU A 191 12.76 2.25 0.78
C GLU A 191 13.36 2.34 2.18
N ILE A 192 14.52 2.99 2.27
CA ILE A 192 15.11 3.35 3.55
C ILE A 192 14.55 4.69 3.99
N ASN A 193 14.07 4.74 5.23
CA ASN A 193 13.64 5.97 5.88
C ASN A 193 14.34 6.13 7.24
N GLU A 194 14.06 7.24 7.92
CA GLU A 194 14.67 7.55 9.21
C GLU A 194 14.38 6.45 10.25
N GLU A 195 13.21 5.83 10.18
CA GLU A 195 12.76 4.82 11.13
C GLU A 195 13.45 3.47 10.96
N ASN A 196 13.70 3.02 9.73
CA ASN A 196 14.28 1.71 9.46
C ASN A 196 15.80 1.75 9.27
N TYR A 197 16.40 2.93 9.09
CA TYR A 197 17.82 3.07 8.75
C TYR A 197 18.77 2.33 9.70
N PHE A 198 18.64 2.55 11.02
CA PHE A 198 19.55 1.93 11.99
C PHE A 198 19.40 0.41 12.03
N ALA A 199 18.17 -0.09 12.00
CA ALA A 199 17.90 -1.53 11.99
C ALA A 199 18.41 -2.19 10.70
N ALA A 200 18.22 -1.53 9.56
CA ALA A 200 18.74 -1.95 8.27
C ALA A 200 20.28 -1.96 8.24
N LYS A 201 20.93 -0.95 8.83
CA LYS A 201 22.39 -0.88 8.93
C LYS A 201 22.97 -2.00 9.78
N ILE A 202 22.37 -2.28 10.95
CA ILE A 202 22.79 -3.42 11.78
C ILE A 202 22.66 -4.73 11.00
N LYS A 203 21.55 -4.91 10.28
CA LYS A 203 21.32 -6.11 9.46
C LYS A 203 22.33 -6.24 8.32
N HIS A 204 22.63 -5.13 7.65
CA HIS A 204 23.68 -5.03 6.64
C HIS A 204 25.04 -5.48 7.20
N ASP A 205 25.45 -4.93 8.35
CA ASP A 205 26.75 -5.21 8.95
C ASP A 205 26.89 -6.67 9.38
N GLN A 206 25.79 -7.31 9.81
CA GLN A 206 25.74 -8.72 10.17
C GLN A 206 25.81 -9.66 8.96
N CYS A 207 25.18 -9.29 7.85
CA CYS A 207 25.03 -10.17 6.68
C CYS A 207 25.96 -9.83 5.51
N GLN A 208 26.74 -8.74 5.60
CA GLN A 208 27.59 -8.22 4.51
C GLN A 208 26.84 -8.04 3.18
N ASN A 209 25.56 -7.68 3.23
CA ASN A 209 24.71 -7.50 2.04
C ASN A 209 24.58 -6.02 1.67
N ALA A 210 23.93 -5.69 0.54
CA ALA A 210 23.68 -4.27 0.22
C ALA A 210 22.68 -3.64 1.21
N LEU A 211 22.84 -2.35 1.51
CA LEU A 211 21.91 -1.62 2.38
C LEU A 211 20.63 -1.25 1.60
N LEU A 212 20.78 -1.02 0.31
CA LEU A 212 19.74 -0.57 -0.62
C LEU A 212 19.02 -1.74 -1.28
N ALA A 213 17.93 -1.43 -1.99
CA ALA A 213 17.23 -2.37 -2.87
C ALA A 213 18.20 -3.09 -3.82
N ALA A 214 17.83 -4.30 -4.25
CA ALA A 214 18.61 -5.02 -5.26
C ALA A 214 18.76 -4.20 -6.55
N SER A 215 19.93 -4.28 -7.19
CA SER A 215 20.23 -3.48 -8.39
C SER A 215 19.24 -3.78 -9.54
N GLU A 216 19.00 -2.79 -10.41
CA GLU A 216 18.04 -2.91 -11.52
C GLU A 216 18.30 -4.15 -12.41
N ASN A 217 19.57 -4.44 -12.71
CA ASN A 217 19.97 -5.64 -13.46
C ASN A 217 19.64 -6.93 -12.71
N LYS A 218 19.91 -6.97 -11.39
CA LYS A 218 19.60 -8.13 -10.54
C LYS A 218 18.09 -8.33 -10.45
N ILE A 219 17.32 -7.27 -10.21
CA ILE A 219 15.85 -7.29 -10.18
C ILE A 219 15.29 -7.77 -11.51
N THR A 220 15.74 -7.24 -12.63
CA THR A 220 15.25 -7.65 -13.95
C THR A 220 15.48 -9.14 -14.22
N SER A 221 16.65 -9.66 -13.84
CA SER A 221 16.96 -11.09 -13.92
C SER A 221 16.04 -11.93 -13.02
N ILE A 222 15.86 -11.51 -11.76
CA ILE A 222 14.99 -12.19 -10.79
C ILE A 222 13.54 -12.20 -11.28
N LEU A 223 13.01 -11.09 -11.78
CA LEU A 223 11.64 -11.00 -12.28
C LEU A 223 11.39 -11.94 -13.48
N LYS A 224 12.40 -12.15 -14.35
CA LYS A 224 12.32 -13.10 -15.47
C LYS A 224 12.21 -14.55 -15.02
N GLU A 225 12.77 -14.88 -13.86
CA GLU A 225 12.63 -16.20 -13.25
C GLU A 225 11.32 -16.32 -12.46
N LEU A 226 10.94 -15.28 -11.72
CA LEU A 226 9.69 -15.23 -10.95
C LEU A 226 8.44 -15.40 -11.81
N GLN A 227 8.41 -14.79 -13.01
CA GLN A 227 7.26 -14.92 -13.92
C GLN A 227 6.95 -16.37 -14.33
N LYS A 228 7.92 -17.28 -14.23
CA LYS A 228 7.73 -18.71 -14.51
C LYS A 228 6.94 -19.41 -13.38
N ILE A 229 6.85 -18.77 -12.22
CA ILE A 229 6.22 -19.29 -11.01
C ILE A 229 4.85 -18.60 -10.81
N LEU A 230 4.84 -17.28 -10.69
CA LEU A 230 3.64 -16.45 -10.48
C LEU A 230 3.69 -15.18 -11.33
N PRO A 231 2.53 -14.61 -11.71
CA PRO A 231 2.46 -13.22 -12.13
C PRO A 231 3.16 -12.32 -11.10
N VAL A 232 4.01 -11.42 -11.57
CA VAL A 232 4.84 -10.58 -10.71
C VAL A 232 4.80 -9.12 -11.12
N HIS A 233 4.67 -8.23 -10.15
CA HIS A 233 4.78 -6.79 -10.34
C HIS A 233 5.88 -6.22 -9.45
N TYR A 234 6.82 -5.49 -10.04
CA TYR A 234 7.82 -4.71 -9.34
C TYR A 234 7.41 -3.23 -9.32
N CYS A 235 7.14 -2.71 -8.12
CA CYS A 235 6.76 -1.33 -7.90
C CYS A 235 7.95 -0.53 -7.36
N THR A 236 8.38 0.49 -8.09
CA THR A 236 9.50 1.34 -7.66
C THR A 236 9.09 2.45 -6.72
N VAL A 237 10.05 2.89 -5.90
CA VAL A 237 9.96 4.09 -5.07
C VAL A 237 9.67 5.30 -5.96
N LEU A 238 10.35 5.40 -7.10
CA LEU A 238 10.15 6.50 -8.04
C LEU A 238 8.71 6.54 -8.60
N SER A 239 8.12 5.37 -8.90
CA SER A 239 6.70 5.29 -9.28
C SER A 239 5.76 5.73 -8.16
N LYS A 240 6.01 5.30 -6.92
CA LYS A 240 5.20 5.68 -5.75
C LYS A 240 5.13 7.20 -5.59
N TYR A 241 6.26 7.89 -5.72
CA TYR A 241 6.33 9.34 -5.54
C TYR A 241 5.93 10.16 -6.78
N GLN A 242 6.48 9.86 -7.95
CA GLN A 242 6.29 10.69 -9.14
C GLN A 242 4.99 10.40 -9.89
N ILE A 243 4.46 9.18 -9.78
CA ILE A 243 3.24 8.77 -10.48
C ILE A 243 2.07 8.67 -9.50
N GLN A 244 2.16 7.76 -8.52
CA GLN A 244 0.99 7.41 -7.70
C GLN A 244 0.56 8.59 -6.82
N TYR A 245 1.50 9.19 -6.09
CA TYR A 245 1.22 10.33 -5.22
C TYR A 245 0.76 11.55 -6.03
N ARG A 246 1.48 11.91 -7.10
CA ARG A 246 1.07 12.96 -8.04
C ARG A 246 -0.38 12.76 -8.53
N ASN A 247 -0.69 11.56 -9.03
CA ASN A 247 -2.03 11.27 -9.56
C ASN A 247 -3.11 11.33 -8.47
N ARG A 248 -2.78 10.99 -7.22
CA ARG A 248 -3.68 11.17 -6.07
C ARG A 248 -3.97 12.65 -5.81
N LEU A 249 -2.96 13.53 -5.88
CA LEU A 249 -3.16 14.97 -5.76
C LEU A 249 -4.09 15.50 -6.86
N VAL A 250 -3.86 15.09 -8.11
CA VAL A 250 -4.70 15.44 -9.26
C VAL A 250 -6.15 14.96 -9.06
N ALA A 251 -6.33 13.70 -8.67
CA ALA A 251 -7.66 13.13 -8.41
C ALA A 251 -8.40 13.88 -7.31
N SER A 252 -7.71 14.23 -6.22
CA SER A 252 -8.27 14.99 -5.11
C SER A 252 -8.65 16.41 -5.53
N PHE A 253 -7.84 17.07 -6.36
CA PHE A 253 -8.14 18.41 -6.88
C PHE A 253 -9.48 18.44 -7.63
N TYR A 254 -9.67 17.49 -8.55
CA TYR A 254 -10.91 17.41 -9.32
C TYR A 254 -12.11 16.97 -8.47
N ALA A 255 -11.90 16.04 -7.54
CA ALA A 255 -12.96 15.58 -6.65
C ALA A 255 -13.51 16.69 -5.75
N LYS A 256 -12.63 17.56 -5.23
CA LYS A 256 -12.99 18.70 -4.38
C LYS A 256 -13.56 19.90 -5.14
N GLN A 257 -13.52 19.89 -6.48
CA GLN A 257 -14.09 20.93 -7.34
C GLN A 257 -13.70 22.37 -6.95
N TYR A 258 -12.39 22.61 -6.75
CA TYR A 258 -11.90 23.93 -6.37
C TYR A 258 -12.30 25.01 -7.40
N LYS A 259 -13.07 26.02 -6.99
CA LYS A 259 -13.58 27.08 -7.89
C LYS A 259 -12.55 28.17 -8.24
N LYS A 260 -11.51 28.34 -7.41
CA LYS A 260 -10.53 29.44 -7.51
C LYS A 260 -9.11 28.94 -7.28
N ALA A 261 -8.79 27.80 -7.87
CA ALA A 261 -7.44 27.25 -7.83
C ALA A 261 -7.06 26.71 -9.20
N GLU A 262 -5.76 26.70 -9.48
CA GLU A 262 -5.16 26.15 -10.69
C GLU A 262 -4.28 24.98 -10.32
N LEU A 263 -4.44 23.87 -11.04
CA LEU A 263 -3.63 22.66 -10.87
C LEU A 263 -2.31 22.81 -11.63
N LEU A 264 -1.21 22.45 -10.99
CA LEU A 264 0.13 22.46 -11.57
C LEU A 264 0.54 21.07 -12.07
N ASP A 265 1.59 21.04 -12.91
CA ASP A 265 2.09 19.82 -13.53
C ASP A 265 2.59 18.77 -12.54
N ASP A 266 2.99 19.14 -11.33
CA ASP A 266 3.41 18.20 -10.29
C ASP A 266 2.25 17.73 -9.37
N GLY A 267 1.01 18.10 -9.72
CA GLY A 267 -0.21 17.72 -8.99
C GLY A 267 -0.54 18.64 -7.81
N THR A 268 0.38 19.53 -7.40
CA THR A 268 0.04 20.59 -6.44
C THR A 268 -0.90 21.63 -7.08
N ALA A 269 -1.51 22.49 -6.27
CA ALA A 269 -2.39 23.54 -6.77
C ALA A 269 -2.02 24.91 -6.19
N ILE A 270 -2.36 25.97 -6.92
CA ILE A 270 -2.20 27.35 -6.47
C ILE A 270 -3.56 28.05 -6.39
N ARG A 271 -3.71 28.96 -5.44
CA ARG A 271 -4.88 29.86 -5.36
C ARG A 271 -4.45 31.26 -4.92
N ARG A 272 -5.22 32.27 -5.35
CA ARG A 272 -5.05 33.64 -4.84
C ARG A 272 -5.76 33.81 -3.50
N SER A 273 -5.07 34.44 -2.56
CA SER A 273 -5.63 34.84 -1.26
C SER A 273 -5.19 36.29 -0.97
N GLY A 274 -6.08 37.25 -1.22
CA GLY A 274 -5.72 38.67 -1.23
C GLY A 274 -4.67 38.96 -2.29
N ASN A 275 -3.54 39.55 -1.87
CA ASN A 275 -2.41 39.87 -2.76
C ASN A 275 -1.39 38.72 -2.90
N LYS A 276 -1.57 37.61 -2.18
CA LYS A 276 -0.62 36.49 -2.16
C LYS A 276 -1.07 35.34 -3.04
N THR A 277 -0.10 34.57 -3.54
CA THR A 277 -0.34 33.28 -4.19
C THR A 277 0.06 32.16 -3.24
N ILE A 278 -0.90 31.31 -2.90
CA ILE A 278 -0.70 30.19 -1.99
C ILE A 278 -0.62 28.91 -2.80
N ARG A 279 0.48 28.17 -2.66
CA ARG A 279 0.61 26.81 -3.18
C ARG A 279 0.20 25.81 -2.10
N PHE A 280 -0.63 24.84 -2.43
CA PHE A 280 -1.19 23.86 -1.49
C PHE A 280 -1.25 22.46 -2.09
N LEU A 281 -1.34 21.44 -1.22
CA LEU A 281 -1.59 20.05 -1.63
C LEU A 281 -3.10 19.78 -1.63
N PRO A 282 -3.70 19.39 -2.78
CA PRO A 282 -5.13 19.12 -2.85
C PRO A 282 -5.62 18.09 -1.82
N VAL A 283 -4.81 17.09 -1.45
CA VAL A 283 -5.19 16.08 -0.45
C VAL A 283 -5.35 16.70 0.94
N PHE A 284 -4.40 17.52 1.41
CA PHE A 284 -4.41 18.09 2.76
C PHE A 284 -5.18 19.40 2.90
N ASN A 285 -5.43 20.10 1.80
CA ASN A 285 -5.90 21.49 1.84
C ASN A 285 -4.94 22.45 2.57
N GLU A 286 -3.73 21.99 2.92
CA GLU A 286 -2.73 22.74 3.64
C GLU A 286 -1.77 23.44 2.68
N PRO A 287 -1.40 24.71 2.97
CA PRO A 287 -0.40 25.43 2.20
C PRO A 287 0.98 24.76 2.35
N ILE A 288 1.65 24.53 1.23
CA ILE A 288 3.04 24.07 1.19
C ILE A 288 3.99 25.25 1.34
N TYR A 289 3.66 26.36 0.64
CA TYR A 289 4.43 27.60 0.66
C TYR A 289 3.49 28.79 0.38
N GLU A 290 3.69 29.89 1.10
CA GLU A 290 3.23 31.21 0.65
C GLU A 290 4.27 31.76 -0.32
N VAL A 291 3.93 31.90 -1.60
CA VAL A 291 4.79 32.65 -2.52
C VAL A 291 4.40 34.12 -2.36
N LEU A 292 5.40 34.93 -1.98
CA LEU A 292 5.35 36.37 -1.69
C LEU A 292 4.39 37.13 -2.61
#